data_AF-A0A7C7ISI2-F1
#
_entry.id   AF-A0A7C7ISI2-F1
#
_cell.length_a   1.000
_cell.length_b   1.000
_cell.length_c   1.000
_cell.angle_alpha   90.00
_cell.angle_beta   90.00
_cell.angle_gamma   90.00
#
_symmetry.space_group_name_H-M   'P 1'
#
loop_
_entity.id
_entity.type
_entity.pdbx_description
1 polymer ?
#
loop_
_entity_poly.entity_id
_entity_poly.type
_entity_poly.pdbx_seq_one_letter_code
_entity_poly.pdbx_strand_id
1 'polypeptide(L)' 'MNISEFERQKPRSTHKTITDLIKKYKKIANDLPIMDDEDAIKVEMASDFAKELSNLKKIFEKGK' A
#
# COMPACT_ATOMS: atom_id res chain seq x y z
N MET A 1 17.38 -27.61 0.99
CA MET A 1 16.22 -27.52 0.08
C MET A 1 16.41 -26.30 -0.81
N ASN A 2 16.46 -26.44 -2.14
CA ASN A 2 16.55 -25.28 -3.04
C ASN A 2 15.15 -24.71 -3.25
N ILE A 3 14.87 -23.55 -2.63
CA ILE A 3 13.62 -22.82 -2.88
C ILE A 3 13.59 -22.44 -4.37
N SER A 4 12.48 -22.77 -5.04
CA SER A 4 12.30 -22.52 -6.48
C SER A 4 12.40 -21.02 -6.78
N GLU A 5 12.82 -20.68 -7.99
CA GLU A 5 12.93 -19.29 -8.42
C GLU A 5 11.57 -18.57 -8.43
N PHE A 6 10.49 -19.31 -8.72
CA PHE A 6 9.12 -18.83 -8.59
C PHE A 6 8.78 -18.41 -7.15
N GLU A 7 9.15 -19.23 -6.16
CA GLU A 7 8.95 -18.90 -4.74
C GLU A 7 9.84 -17.73 -4.29
N ARG A 8 10.99 -17.49 -4.95
CA ARG A 8 11.84 -16.31 -4.69
C ARG A 8 11.28 -15.02 -5.30
N GLN A 9 10.55 -15.11 -6.41
CA GLN A 9 10.00 -13.95 -7.11
C GLN A 9 8.71 -13.42 -6.46
N LYS A 10 7.86 -14.30 -5.91
CA LYS A 10 6.61 -13.92 -5.21
C LYS A 10 6.83 -12.83 -4.16
N PRO A 11 7.82 -12.92 -3.24
CA PRO A 11 8.06 -11.85 -2.27
C PRO A 11 8.38 -10.50 -2.90
N ARG A 12 9.12 -10.49 -4.03
CA ARG A 12 9.51 -9.27 -4.73
C ARG A 12 8.32 -8.61 -5.41
N SER A 13 7.48 -9.39 -6.10
CA SER A 13 6.27 -8.87 -6.73
C SER A 13 5.29 -8.34 -5.69
N THR A 14 5.08 -9.08 -4.58
CA THR A 14 4.19 -8.65 -3.51
C THR A 14 4.68 -7.38 -2.83
N HIS A 15 5.98 -7.29 -2.51
CA HIS A 15 6.58 -6.07 -1.96
C HIS A 15 6.38 -4.86 -2.88
N LYS A 16 6.60 -5.04 -4.19
CA LYS A 16 6.39 -3.99 -5.19
C LYS A 16 4.93 -3.53 -5.20
N THR A 17 3.99 -4.48 -5.29
CA THR A 17 2.55 -4.17 -5.29
C THR A 17 2.13 -3.41 -4.03
N ILE A 18 2.57 -3.84 -2.84
CA ILE A 18 2.28 -3.12 -1.59
C ILE A 18 2.83 -1.69 -1.64
N THR A 19 4.06 -1.52 -2.13
CA THR A 19 4.69 -0.20 -2.25
C THR A 19 3.94 0.71 -3.24
N ASP A 20 3.51 0.17 -4.38
CA ASP A 20 2.79 0.92 -5.40
C ASP A 20 1.38 1.32 -4.91
N LEU A 21 0.70 0.46 -4.15
CA LEU A 21 -0.58 0.79 -3.51
C LEU A 21 -0.41 1.91 -2.46
N ILE A 22 0.61 1.83 -1.61
CA ILE A 22 0.89 2.91 -0.64
C ILE A 22 1.08 4.24 -1.36
N LYS A 23 1.86 4.27 -2.45
CA LYS A 23 2.07 5.47 -3.26
C LYS A 23 0.76 6.00 -3.84
N LYS A 24 -0.08 5.11 -4.41
CA LYS A 24 -1.38 5.48 -4.97
C LYS A 24 -2.26 6.17 -3.94
N TYR A 25 -2.43 5.58 -2.77
CA TYR A 25 -3.33 6.12 -1.75
C TYR A 25 -2.77 7.40 -1.08
N LYS A 26 -1.44 7.49 -0.88
CA LYS A 26 -0.82 8.76 -0.47
C LYS A 26 -1.02 9.87 -1.49
N LYS A 27 -0.96 9.55 -2.78
CA LYS A 27 -1.21 10.52 -3.84
C LYS A 27 -2.65 11.05 -3.77
N ILE A 28 -3.63 10.16 -3.61
CA ILE A 28 -5.03 10.56 -3.46
C ILE A 28 -5.22 11.44 -2.22
N ALA A 29 -4.65 11.04 -1.08
CA ALA A 29 -4.78 11.79 0.17
C ALA A 29 -4.13 13.18 0.14
N ASN A 30 -3.09 13.39 -0.68
CA ASN A 30 -2.36 14.66 -0.75
C ASN A 30 -2.80 15.57 -1.90
N ASP A 31 -3.21 14.99 -3.03
CA ASP A 31 -3.40 15.72 -4.28
C ASP A 31 -4.89 15.99 -4.57
N LEU A 32 -5.84 15.30 -3.92
CA LEU A 32 -7.27 15.52 -4.16
C LEU A 32 -7.73 16.78 -3.40
N PRO A 33 -8.15 17.85 -4.11
CA PRO A 33 -8.72 19.02 -3.45
C PRO A 33 -10.09 18.66 -2.85
N ILE A 34 -10.33 19.07 -1.61
CA ILE A 34 -11.60 18.84 -0.91
C ILE A 34 -12.56 19.97 -1.28
N MET A 35 -13.58 19.66 -2.08
CA MET A 35 -14.60 20.62 -2.49
C MET A 35 -15.96 20.33 -1.85
N ASP A 36 -16.23 19.07 -1.53
CA ASP A 36 -17.43 18.60 -0.85
C ASP A 36 -17.13 17.51 0.19
N ASP A 37 -18.18 17.04 0.88
CA ASP A 37 -18.08 15.99 1.88
C ASP A 37 -17.65 14.65 1.28
N GLU A 38 -18.01 14.36 0.01
CA GLU A 38 -17.58 13.13 -0.65
C GLU A 38 -16.07 13.10 -0.87
N ASP A 39 -15.48 14.22 -1.26
CA ASP A 39 -14.04 14.38 -1.42
C ASP A 39 -13.32 14.26 -0.07
N ALA A 40 -13.88 14.85 0.99
CA ALA A 40 -13.36 14.71 2.34
C ALA A 40 -13.29 13.22 2.76
N ILE A 41 -14.38 12.48 2.55
CA ILE A 41 -14.45 11.04 2.83
C ILE A 41 -13.43 10.25 1.98
N LYS A 42 -13.29 10.57 0.70
CA LYS A 42 -12.32 9.91 -0.19
C LYS A 42 -10.87 10.15 0.27
N VAL A 43 -10.53 11.37 0.68
CA VAL A 43 -9.20 11.73 1.22
C VAL A 43 -8.94 11.00 2.53
N GLU A 44 -9.91 10.99 3.45
CA GLU A 44 -9.80 10.33 4.75
C GLU A 44 -9.57 8.82 4.58
N MET A 45 -10.43 8.14 3.80
CA MET A 45 -10.27 6.71 3.52
C MET A 45 -8.93 6.40 2.83
N ALA A 46 -8.49 7.25 1.89
CA ALA A 46 -7.20 7.05 1.23
C ALA A 46 -6.03 7.17 2.20
N SER A 47 -6.09 8.13 3.13
CA SER A 47 -5.09 8.28 4.20
C SER A 47 -5.01 7.03 5.09
N ASP A 48 -6.18 6.51 5.50
CA ASP A 48 -6.26 5.31 6.34
C ASP A 48 -5.75 4.07 5.60
N PHE A 49 -6.14 3.86 4.35
CA PHE A 49 -5.61 2.75 3.54
C PHE A 49 -4.10 2.83 3.36
N ALA A 50 -3.54 4.03 3.13
CA ALA A 50 -2.10 4.20 3.03
C ALA A 50 -1.38 3.81 4.34
N LYS A 51 -1.98 4.09 5.49
CA LYS A 51 -1.46 3.74 6.82
C LYS A 51 -1.53 2.23 7.07
N GLU A 52 -2.66 1.60 6.78
CA GLU A 52 -2.84 0.16 6.91
C GLU A 52 -1.87 -0.62 6.00
N LEU A 53 -1.76 -0.23 4.73
CA LEU A 53 -0.81 -0.84 3.80
C LEU A 53 0.64 -0.63 4.23
N SER A 54 0.97 0.51 4.83
CA SER A 54 2.30 0.74 5.40
C SER A 54 2.58 -0.19 6.58
N ASN A 55 1.58 -0.50 7.40
CA ASN A 55 1.71 -1.49 8.47
C ASN A 55 1.83 -2.92 7.92
N LEU A 56 1.03 -3.27 6.91
CA LEU A 56 1.13 -4.54 6.20
C LEU A 56 2.53 -4.73 5.58
N LYS A 57 3.10 -3.69 4.96
CA LYS A 57 4.47 -3.72 4.43
C LYS A 57 5.48 -4.06 5.52
N LYS A 58 5.37 -3.45 6.70
CA LYS A 58 6.27 -3.74 7.84
C LYS A 58 6.12 -5.17 8.34
N ILE A 59 4.90 -5.73 8.34
CA ILE A 59 4.66 -7.13 8.72
C ILE A 59 5.30 -8.06 7.68
N PHE A 60 5.04 -7.78 6.39
CA PHE A 60 5.61 -8.50 5.27
C PHE A 60 7.15 -8.49 5.28
N GLU A 61 7.78 -7.33 5.52
CA GLU A 61 9.25 -7.20 5.64
C GLU A 61 9.83 -7.97 6.82
N LYS A 62 9.05 -8.17 7.90
CA LYS A 62 9.43 -8.99 9.04
C LYS A 62 9.24 -10.49 8.80
N GLY A 63 8.60 -10.88 7.69
CA GLY A 63 8.26 -12.27 7.39
C GLY A 63 7.31 -12.90 8.41
N LYS A 64 6.44 -12.09 9.04
CA LYS A 64 5.47 -12.51 10.05
C LYS A 64 4.07 -12.64 9.47
#